data_AF-A0A662D013-F1
#
_entry.id   AF-A0A662D013-F1
#
_cell.length_a   1.000
_cell.length_b   1.000
_cell.length_c   1.000
_cell.angle_alpha   90.00
_cell.angle_beta   90.00
_cell.angle_gamma   90.00
#
_symmetry.space_group_name_H-M   'P 1'
#
loop_
_entity.id
_entity.type
_entity.pdbx_description
1 polymer ?
#
loop_
_entity_poly.entity_id
_entity_poly.type
_entity_poly.pdbx_seq_one_letter_code
_entity_poly.pdbx_strand_id
1 'polypeptide(L)'
;MNKQGDNKLFRYLVGFYGILQAMHLFFLGRAGYILLKTGRVPFPASPPPGGWNPAVLPFMMGMAAADVVAASLGIFFSSSLLIKKSFKPLVGIISLTIALSSAIVYLAGTLPAGAWDHNPMSYLIVVLAFSPIVPLYFLLMCRATEKTEVP
;
A
#
# COMPACT_ATOMS: atom_id res chain seq x y z
N MET A 1 19.23 -9.01 25.60
CA MET A 1 18.49 -8.04 24.77
C MET A 1 19.48 -7.11 24.10
N ASN A 2 19.97 -7.47 22.91
CA ASN A 2 20.90 -6.61 22.20
C ASN A 2 20.22 -5.28 21.85
N LYS A 3 20.90 -4.17 22.20
CA LYS A 3 20.57 -2.81 21.79
C LYS A 3 20.65 -2.74 20.26
N GLN A 4 19.63 -3.23 19.58
CA GLN A 4 19.43 -2.94 18.17
C GLN A 4 19.21 -1.43 18.13
N GLY A 5 20.27 -0.69 17.80
CA GLY A 5 20.29 0.77 17.82
C GLY A 5 18.99 1.26 17.20
N ASP A 6 18.25 2.02 18.00
CA ASP A 6 16.88 2.44 17.72
C ASP A 6 16.92 3.26 16.44
N ASN A 7 16.80 2.60 15.29
CA ASN A 7 16.99 3.23 14.00
C ASN A 7 15.76 4.09 13.79
N LYS A 8 15.89 5.36 14.17
CA LYS A 8 14.84 6.37 14.12
C LYS A 8 14.21 6.41 12.73
N LEU A 9 15.01 6.22 11.67
CA LEU A 9 14.53 6.14 10.29
C LEU A 9 13.61 4.93 10.09
N PHE A 10 13.98 3.73 10.53
CA PHE A 10 13.12 2.55 10.41
C PHE A 10 11.78 2.76 11.13
N ARG A 11 11.80 3.29 12.36
CA ARG A 11 10.57 3.58 13.12
C ARG A 11 9.72 4.65 12.46
N TYR A 12 10.35 5.69 11.92
CA TYR A 12 9.69 6.73 11.15
C TYR A 12 9.00 6.14 9.92
N LEU A 13 9.71 5.32 9.13
CA LEU A 13 9.14 4.66 7.95
C LEU A 13 7.98 3.73 8.31
N VAL A 14 8.08 2.96 9.40
CA VAL A 14 6.97 2.11 9.86
C VAL A 14 5.77 2.95 10.34
N GLY A 15 6.01 4.08 11.01
CA GLY A 15 4.95 5.00 11.42
C GLY A 15 4.26 5.64 10.23
N PHE A 16 5.05 6.17 9.30
CA PHE A 16 4.56 6.72 8.04
C PHE A 16 3.75 5.69 7.26
N TYR A 17 4.26 4.46 7.13
CA TYR A 17 3.54 3.36 6.48
C TYR A 17 2.20 3.06 7.15
N GLY A 18 2.15 3.00 8.49
CA GLY A 18 0.90 2.78 9.22
C GLY A 18 -0.14 3.88 8.95
N ILE A 19 0.27 5.15 8.97
CA ILE A 19 -0.60 6.29 8.66
C ILE A 19 -1.08 6.20 7.21
N LEU A 20 -0.16 5.95 6.27
CA LEU A 20 -0.47 5.83 4.85
C LEU A 20 -1.49 4.71 4.59
N GLN A 21 -1.35 3.55 5.23
CA GLN A 21 -2.29 2.44 5.09
C GLN A 21 -3.67 2.74 5.70
N ALA A 22 -3.73 3.47 6.82
CA ALA A 22 -5.00 3.95 7.37
C ALA A 22 -5.71 4.91 6.42
N MET A 23 -4.97 5.86 5.83
CA MET A 23 -5.51 6.76 4.80
C MET A 23 -5.95 5.97 3.55
N HIS A 24 -5.16 4.97 3.13
CA HIS A 24 -5.49 4.10 2.02
C HIS A 24 -6.83 3.40 2.24
N LEU A 25 -7.03 2.75 3.40
CA LEU A 25 -8.32 2.11 3.73
C LEU A 25 -9.48 3.09 3.72
N PHE A 26 -9.29 4.30 4.25
CA PHE A 26 -10.32 5.33 4.21
C PHE A 26 -10.71 5.69 2.77
N PHE A 27 -9.74 5.88 1.88
CA PHE A 27 -10.01 6.18 0.47
C PHE A 27 -10.65 5.00 -0.27
N LEU A 28 -10.23 3.75 0.00
CA LEU A 28 -10.89 2.56 -0.54
C LEU A 28 -12.34 2.43 -0.07
N GLY A 29 -12.60 2.66 1.22
CA GLY A 29 -13.96 2.66 1.76
C GLY A 29 -14.85 3.72 1.11
N ARG A 30 -14.31 4.94 0.94
CA ARG A 30 -15.00 6.01 0.20
C ARG A 30 -15.24 5.63 -1.26
N ALA A 31 -14.26 5.04 -1.93
CA ALA A 31 -14.37 4.64 -3.32
C ALA A 31 -15.42 3.54 -3.50
N GLY A 32 -15.41 2.54 -2.62
CA GLY A 32 -16.43 1.49 -2.57
C GLY A 32 -17.83 2.04 -2.34
N TYR A 33 -18.00 2.99 -1.42
CA TYR A 33 -19.29 3.65 -1.19
C TYR A 33 -19.81 4.37 -2.45
N ILE A 34 -18.96 5.15 -3.12
CA ILE A 34 -19.34 5.87 -4.35
C ILE A 34 -19.67 4.90 -5.47
N LEU A 35 -18.89 3.82 -5.62
CA LEU A 35 -19.14 2.78 -6.61
C LEU A 35 -20.52 2.14 -6.41
N LEU A 36 -20.84 1.76 -5.17
CA LEU A 36 -22.15 1.18 -4.84
C LEU A 36 -23.31 2.14 -5.09
N LYS A 37 -23.10 3.46 -4.92
CA LYS A 37 -24.15 4.47 -5.11
C LYS A 37 -24.34 4.91 -6.56
N THR A 38 -23.27 4.94 -7.34
CA THR A 38 -23.26 5.63 -8.65
C THR A 38 -22.83 4.74 -9.82
N GLY A 39 -22.32 3.53 -9.54
CA GLY A 39 -21.70 2.66 -10.55
C GLY A 39 -20.37 3.20 -11.09
N ARG A 40 -19.81 4.27 -10.52
CA ARG A 40 -18.56 4.89 -10.97
C ARG A 40 -17.40 4.58 -10.02
N VAL A 41 -16.23 4.32 -10.57
CA VAL A 41 -14.98 4.15 -9.81
C VAL A 41 -14.30 5.52 -9.64
N PRO A 42 -14.24 6.09 -8.42
CA PRO A 42 -13.62 7.39 -8.20
C PRO A 42 -12.10 7.27 -7.95
N PHE A 43 -11.46 8.42 -7.71
CA PHE A 43 -10.09 8.54 -7.20
C PHE A 43 -9.81 7.58 -6.00
N PRO A 44 -8.61 6.95 -5.91
CA PRO A 44 -7.37 7.21 -6.66
C PRO A 44 -7.29 6.66 -8.08
N ALA A 45 -8.30 5.95 -8.58
CA ALA A 45 -8.31 5.43 -9.94
C ALA A 45 -9.26 6.24 -10.84
N SER A 46 -9.00 7.54 -10.98
CA SER A 46 -9.78 8.39 -11.89
C SER A 46 -9.73 7.83 -13.31
N PRO A 47 -10.88 7.63 -13.98
CA PRO A 47 -10.89 7.02 -15.30
C PRO A 47 -10.26 7.93 -16.37
N PRO A 48 -9.81 7.35 -17.50
CA PRO A 48 -9.59 8.12 -18.72
C PRO A 48 -10.91 8.71 -19.26
N PRO A 49 -10.87 9.64 -20.23
CA PRO A 49 -12.04 10.10 -20.95
C PRO A 49 -12.82 8.92 -21.54
N GLY A 50 -14.14 8.94 -21.38
CA GLY A 50 -15.01 7.83 -21.76
C GLY A 50 -15.21 6.75 -20.68
N GLY A 51 -14.48 6.82 -19.56
CA GLY A 51 -14.65 5.90 -18.43
C GLY A 51 -13.75 4.68 -18.48
N TRP A 52 -13.87 3.81 -17.48
CA TRP A 52 -13.19 2.51 -17.49
C TRP A 52 -13.89 1.54 -18.44
N ASN A 53 -13.11 0.78 -19.21
CA ASN A 53 -13.64 -0.37 -19.94
C ASN A 53 -14.27 -1.35 -18.93
N PRO A 54 -15.51 -1.84 -19.14
CA PRO A 54 -16.17 -2.77 -18.23
C PRO A 54 -15.35 -4.03 -17.91
N ALA A 55 -14.52 -4.50 -18.85
CA ALA A 55 -13.64 -5.66 -18.66
C ALA A 55 -12.54 -5.42 -17.61
N VAL A 56 -12.18 -4.15 -17.32
CA VAL A 56 -11.16 -3.77 -16.34
C VAL A 56 -11.72 -3.70 -14.92
N LEU A 57 -13.04 -3.57 -14.76
CA LEU A 57 -13.67 -3.40 -13.44
C LEU A 57 -13.41 -4.58 -12.49
N PRO A 58 -13.59 -5.87 -12.87
CA PRO A 58 -13.30 -6.99 -11.97
C PRO A 58 -11.84 -6.99 -11.50
N PHE A 59 -10.91 -6.59 -12.37
CA PHE A 59 -9.49 -6.49 -12.04
C PHE A 59 -9.22 -5.38 -11.02
N MET A 60 -9.84 -4.20 -11.19
CA MET A 60 -9.75 -3.11 -10.20
C MET A 60 -10.36 -3.52 -8.85
N MET A 61 -11.44 -4.28 -8.85
CA MET A 61 -12.04 -4.81 -7.62
C MET A 61 -11.13 -5.83 -6.93
N GLY A 62 -10.47 -6.71 -7.70
CA GLY A 62 -9.47 -7.64 -7.18
C GLY A 62 -8.27 -6.91 -6.55
N MET A 63 -7.76 -5.87 -7.21
CA MET A 63 -6.70 -5.02 -6.66
C MET A 63 -7.14 -4.32 -5.37
N ALA A 64 -8.34 -3.71 -5.36
CA ALA A 64 -8.88 -3.07 -4.17
C ALA A 64 -9.00 -4.05 -2.98
N ALA A 65 -9.39 -5.30 -3.25
CA ALA A 65 -9.43 -6.34 -2.21
C ALA A 65 -8.02 -6.67 -1.68
N ALA A 66 -7.03 -6.82 -2.57
CA ALA A 66 -5.64 -7.03 -2.18
C ALA A 66 -5.10 -5.85 -1.35
N ASP A 67 -5.43 -4.61 -1.74
CA ASP A 67 -5.03 -3.41 -1.01
C ASP A 67 -5.68 -3.33 0.37
N VAL A 68 -6.94 -3.76 0.54
CA VAL A 68 -7.57 -3.87 1.87
C VAL A 68 -6.78 -4.82 2.76
N VAL A 69 -6.38 -5.98 2.24
CA VAL A 69 -5.57 -6.96 2.99
C VAL A 69 -4.21 -6.37 3.35
N ALA A 70 -3.50 -5.80 2.38
CA ALA A 70 -2.21 -5.15 2.60
C ALA A 70 -2.31 -4.04 3.66
N ALA A 71 -3.29 -3.15 3.53
CA ALA A 71 -3.45 -2.04 4.44
C ALA A 71 -3.79 -2.49 5.87
N SER A 72 -4.66 -3.50 6.00
CA SER A 72 -5.00 -4.09 7.30
C SER A 72 -3.78 -4.70 7.99
N LEU A 73 -2.97 -5.47 7.25
CA LEU A 73 -1.73 -6.05 7.78
C LEU A 73 -0.69 -4.96 8.10
N GLY A 74 -0.62 -3.90 7.30
CA GLY A 74 0.33 -2.82 7.50
C GLY A 74 0.04 -1.98 8.74
N ILE A 75 -1.24 -1.68 9.00
CA ILE A 75 -1.70 -1.04 10.23
C ILE A 75 -1.42 -1.94 11.44
N PHE A 76 -1.70 -3.24 11.32
CA PHE A 76 -1.42 -4.20 12.39
C PHE A 76 0.09 -4.30 12.69
N PHE A 77 0.93 -4.38 11.66
CA PHE A 77 2.38 -4.40 11.80
C PHE A 77 2.90 -3.11 12.46
N SER A 78 2.46 -1.95 11.98
CA SER A 78 2.89 -0.64 12.49
C SER A 78 2.49 -0.46 13.96
N SER A 79 1.23 -0.76 14.31
CA SER A 79 0.74 -0.69 15.69
C SER A 79 1.41 -1.71 16.62
N SER A 80 1.65 -2.93 16.15
CA SER A 80 2.39 -3.97 16.90
C SER A 80 3.80 -3.48 17.25
N LEU A 81 4.52 -2.89 16.29
CA LEU A 81 5.87 -2.40 16.52
C LEU A 81 5.90 -1.14 17.40
N LEU A 82 5.08 -0.14 17.08
CA LEU A 82 5.20 1.18 17.68
C LEU A 82 4.54 1.28 19.06
N ILE A 83 3.38 0.62 19.23
CA ILE A 83 2.60 0.67 20.46
C ILE A 83 2.94 -0.53 21.34
N LYS A 84 2.80 -1.74 20.80
CA LYS A 84 3.00 -3.00 21.58
C LYS A 84 4.47 -3.40 21.73
N LYS A 85 5.40 -2.70 21.07
CA LYS A 85 6.84 -3.01 21.03
C LYS A 85 7.14 -4.46 20.60
N SER A 86 6.23 -5.09 19.86
CA SER A 86 6.33 -6.46 19.38
C SER A 86 6.67 -6.45 17.89
N PHE A 87 7.91 -6.81 17.58
CA PHE A 87 8.39 -6.86 16.20
C PHE A 87 7.97 -8.16 15.52
N LYS A 88 7.06 -8.05 14.55
CA LYS A 88 6.52 -9.16 13.74
C LYS A 88 6.90 -8.96 12.26
N PRO A 89 8.16 -9.21 11.87
CA PRO A 89 8.67 -8.86 10.54
C PRO A 89 7.91 -9.53 9.40
N LEU A 90 7.51 -10.81 9.57
CA LEU A 90 6.78 -11.55 8.55
C LEU A 90 5.47 -10.87 8.13
N VAL A 91 4.74 -10.29 9.10
CA VAL A 91 3.49 -9.59 8.81
C VAL A 91 3.75 -8.33 7.98
N GLY A 92 4.79 -7.56 8.34
CA GLY A 92 5.19 -6.40 7.57
C GLY A 92 5.67 -6.76 6.15
N ILE A 93 6.44 -7.85 6.00
CA ILE A 93 6.92 -8.32 4.69
C ILE A 93 5.74 -8.70 3.81
N ILE A 94 4.83 -9.54 4.29
CA ILE A 94 3.63 -9.95 3.54
C ILE A 94 2.82 -8.72 3.12
N SER A 95 2.57 -7.81 4.06
CA SER A 95 1.86 -6.55 3.83
C SER A 95 2.49 -5.71 2.70
N LEU A 96 3.80 -5.50 2.76
CA LEU A 96 4.55 -4.70 1.80
C LEU A 96 4.64 -5.39 0.43
N THR A 97 4.79 -6.73 0.40
CA THR A 97 4.77 -7.50 -0.85
C THR A 97 3.44 -7.34 -1.57
N ILE A 98 2.31 -7.52 -0.87
CA ILE A 98 0.98 -7.35 -1.47
C ILE A 98 0.82 -5.92 -1.99
N ALA A 99 1.20 -4.91 -1.19
CA ALA A 99 1.12 -3.51 -1.61
C ALA A 99 1.98 -3.19 -2.85
N LEU A 100 3.22 -3.70 -2.92
CA LEU A 100 4.11 -3.50 -4.06
C LEU A 100 3.61 -4.22 -5.31
N SER A 101 3.16 -5.47 -5.17
CA SER A 101 2.55 -6.21 -6.28
C SER A 101 1.31 -5.51 -6.80
N SER A 102 0.42 -5.06 -5.91
CA SER A 102 -0.78 -4.31 -6.28
C SER A 102 -0.43 -3.00 -6.99
N ALA A 103 0.57 -2.26 -6.53
CA ALA A 103 1.03 -1.02 -7.18
C ALA A 103 1.56 -1.25 -8.60
N ILE A 104 2.31 -2.33 -8.84
CA ILE A 104 2.80 -2.69 -10.18
C ILE A 104 1.62 -3.04 -11.10
N VAL A 105 0.69 -3.85 -10.60
CA VAL A 105 -0.51 -4.29 -11.32
C VAL A 105 -1.41 -3.09 -11.64
N TYR A 106 -1.56 -2.16 -10.70
CA TYR A 106 -2.27 -0.88 -10.89
C TYR A 106 -1.61 -0.03 -11.98
N LEU A 107 -0.28 0.12 -11.94
CA LEU A 107 0.46 0.86 -12.95
C LEU A 107 0.29 0.24 -14.35
N ALA A 108 0.42 -1.09 -14.44
CA ALA A 108 0.26 -1.85 -15.67
C ALA A 108 -1.16 -1.76 -16.25
N GLY A 109 -2.19 -1.61 -15.40
CA GLY A 109 -3.57 -1.42 -15.85
C GLY A 109 -3.93 0.02 -16.22
N THR A 110 -3.34 1.00 -15.52
CA THR A 110 -3.74 2.42 -15.64
C THR A 110 -2.97 3.18 -16.73
N LEU A 111 -1.71 2.83 -16.98
CA LEU A 111 -0.91 3.43 -18.06
C LEU A 111 -1.49 3.16 -19.45
N PRO A 112 -1.69 1.90 -19.91
CA PRO A 112 -2.19 1.63 -21.25
C PRO A 112 -3.65 2.07 -21.45
N ALA A 113 -4.39 2.31 -20.36
CA ALA A 113 -5.73 2.88 -20.41
C ALA A 113 -5.74 4.40 -20.69
N GLY A 114 -4.57 5.07 -20.74
CA GLY A 114 -4.46 6.52 -20.95
C GLY A 114 -4.89 7.35 -19.74
N ALA A 115 -5.09 6.74 -18.57
CA ALA A 115 -5.60 7.44 -17.40
C ALA A 115 -4.61 8.49 -16.86
N TRP A 116 -3.31 8.23 -17.04
CA TRP A 116 -2.20 9.10 -16.65
C TRP A 116 -2.11 10.38 -17.48
N ASP A 117 -2.39 10.30 -18.78
CA ASP A 117 -2.31 11.46 -19.68
C ASP A 117 -3.35 12.53 -19.32
N HIS A 118 -4.47 12.09 -18.75
CA HIS A 118 -5.58 12.97 -18.37
C HIS A 118 -5.58 13.38 -16.90
N ASN A 119 -4.93 12.62 -16.03
CA ASN A 119 -4.88 12.91 -14.59
C ASN A 119 -3.45 12.82 -14.01
N PRO A 120 -2.40 13.38 -14.65
CA PRO A 120 -1.00 13.05 -14.33
C PRO A 120 -0.65 13.36 -12.88
N MET A 121 -1.14 14.48 -12.35
CA MET A 121 -0.89 14.90 -10.97
C MET A 121 -1.50 13.95 -9.94
N SER A 122 -2.73 13.48 -10.20
CA SER A 122 -3.42 12.54 -9.32
C SER A 122 -2.63 11.23 -9.16
N TYR A 123 -2.15 10.69 -10.28
CA TYR A 123 -1.35 9.47 -10.31
C TYR A 123 0.05 9.68 -9.71
N LEU A 124 0.70 10.81 -10.01
CA LEU A 124 2.01 11.14 -9.48
C LEU A 124 2.00 11.28 -7.96
N ILE A 125 0.97 11.93 -7.40
CA ILE A 125 0.84 12.06 -5.93
C ILE A 125 0.75 10.69 -5.26
N VAL A 126 0.02 9.74 -5.86
CA VAL A 126 -0.07 8.37 -5.33
C VAL A 126 1.31 7.70 -5.37
N VAL A 127 2.03 7.78 -6.49
CA VAL A 127 3.38 7.20 -6.58
C VAL A 127 4.33 7.81 -5.55
N LEU A 128 4.34 9.14 -5.41
CA LEU A 128 5.20 9.82 -4.45
C LEU A 128 4.85 9.46 -3.02
N ALA A 129 3.56 9.41 -2.67
CA ALA A 129 3.10 9.04 -1.34
C ALA A 129 3.49 7.61 -0.96
N PHE A 130 3.47 6.68 -1.91
CA PHE A 130 3.83 5.28 -1.70
C PHE A 130 5.33 4.99 -1.88
N SER A 131 6.12 5.92 -2.42
CA SER A 131 7.57 5.73 -2.64
C SER A 131 8.38 5.29 -1.39
N PRO A 132 8.08 5.73 -0.15
CA PRO A 132 8.83 5.29 1.03
C PRO A 132 8.63 3.82 1.41
N ILE A 133 7.67 3.12 0.78
CA ILE A 133 7.43 1.67 0.99
C ILE A 133 8.62 0.84 0.48
N VAL A 134 9.26 1.26 -0.61
CA VAL A 134 10.40 0.55 -1.20
C VAL A 134 11.59 0.46 -0.22
N PRO A 135 12.14 1.57 0.30
CA PRO A 135 13.22 1.48 1.28
C PRO A 135 12.78 0.78 2.58
N LEU A 136 11.52 0.92 3.01
CA LEU A 136 10.99 0.18 4.16
C LEU A 136 11.03 -1.34 3.94
N TYR A 137 10.63 -1.80 2.75
CA TYR A 137 10.67 -3.22 2.38
C TYR A 137 12.09 -3.79 2.47
N PHE A 138 13.07 -3.11 1.87
CA PHE A 138 14.47 -3.52 1.95
C PHE A 138 14.99 -3.56 3.39
N LEU A 139 14.74 -2.51 4.18
CA LEU A 139 15.16 -2.47 5.59
C LEU A 139 14.52 -3.57 6.42
N LEU A 140 13.26 -3.91 6.13
CA LEU A 140 12.54 -4.97 6.84
C LEU A 140 13.09 -6.35 6.51
N MET A 141 13.41 -6.61 5.23
CA MET A 141 14.04 -7.85 4.79
C MET A 141 15.41 -8.05 5.45
N CYS A 142 16.29 -7.04 5.45
CA CYS A 142 17.59 -7.10 6.12
C CYS A 142 17.46 -7.40 7.62
N ARG A 143 16.47 -6.82 8.30
CA ARG A 143 16.24 -7.06 9.74
C ARG A 143 15.61 -8.40 10.05
N ALA A 144 14.90 -9.00 9.09
CA ALA A 144 14.28 -10.30 9.27
C ALA A 144 15.32 -11.42 9.25
N THR A 145 16.35 -11.31 8.40
CA THR A 145 17.43 -12.29 8.28
C THR A 145 18.37 -12.28 9.50
N GLU A 146 18.63 -11.12 10.10
CA GLU A 146 19.43 -11.01 11.34
C GLU A 146 18.87 -11.83 12.52
N LYS A 147 17.54 -12.06 12.55
CA LYS A 147 16.89 -12.77 13.66
C LYS A 147 16.91 -14.29 13.52
N THR A 148 17.19 -14.83 12.34
CA THR A 148 17.17 -16.28 12.08
C THR A 148 18.50 -16.96 12.38
N GLU A 149 19.57 -16.21 12.62
CA GLU A 149 20.95 -16.73 12.79
C GLU A 149 21.36 -17.00 14.24
N VAL A 150 20.42 -17.14 15.18
CA VAL A 150 20.73 -17.48 16.57
C VAL A 150 20.10 -18.82 16.95
N PRO A 151 20.86 -19.93 16.94
CA PRO A 151 20.50 -21.17 17.64
C PRO A 151 20.61 -21.01 19.16
#